data_AF-A0A2J6XJP4-F1
#
_entry.id   AF-A0A2J6XJP4-F1
#
_cell.length_a   1.000
_cell.length_b   1.000
_cell.length_c   1.000
_cell.angle_alpha   90.00
_cell.angle_beta   90.00
_cell.angle_gamma   90.00
#
_symmetry.space_group_name_H-M   'P 1'
#
loop_
_entity.id
_entity.type
_entity.pdbx_description
1 polymer ?
#
loop_
_entity_poly.entity_id
_entity_poly.type
_entity_poly.pdbx_seq_one_letter_code
_entity_poly.pdbx_strand_id
1 'polypeptide(L)'
;MDCEEKKSDDCGSRWLLCKHGLPNIIGEQKDNFRVIMPNVLLTGVSKDISKVYYMFFNNNGAGFFIEIDNTYFNFVDCKELIKGDLLTNINRLLNPNDNIRLLEYIIENVMFPS
;
A
#
# COMPACT_ATOMS: atom_id res chain seq x y z
N MET A 1 15.10 -7.84 7.34
CA MET A 1 13.91 -7.65 6.48
C MET A 1 13.43 -6.25 6.81
N ASP A 2 13.66 -5.29 5.91
CA ASP A 2 13.54 -3.86 6.22
C ASP A 2 12.16 -3.35 5.82
N CYS A 3 11.15 -3.94 6.47
CA CYS A 3 9.78 -3.50 6.38
C CYS A 3 9.33 -2.97 7.73
N GLU A 4 8.83 -1.74 7.73
CA GLU A 4 8.13 -1.16 8.87
C GLU A 4 6.65 -1.50 8.75
N GLU A 5 6.11 -2.16 9.77
CA GLU A 5 4.68 -2.44 9.87
C GLU A 5 4.00 -1.39 10.73
N LYS A 6 2.88 -0.90 10.24
CA LYS A 6 2.00 0.03 10.94
C LYS A 6 0.58 -0.48 10.90
N LYS A 7 -0.18 -0.14 11.94
CA LYS A 7 -1.59 -0.50 12.06
C LYS A 7 -2.38 0.59 12.78
N SER A 8 -3.66 0.66 12.47
CA SER A 8 -4.65 1.43 13.20
C SER A 8 -5.85 0.53 13.47
N ASP A 9 -6.05 0.19 14.74
CA ASP A 9 -7.18 -0.64 15.15
C ASP A 9 -8.51 0.15 14.96
N ASP A 10 -8.49 1.48 15.12
CA ASP A 10 -9.65 2.37 14.90
C ASP A 10 -10.11 2.43 13.43
N CYS A 11 -9.18 2.24 12.50
CA CYS A 11 -9.45 2.25 11.06
C CYS A 11 -9.46 0.86 10.43
N GLY A 12 -9.36 -0.21 11.24
CA GLY A 12 -9.28 -1.58 10.73
C GLY A 12 -8.20 -1.74 9.66
N SER A 13 -7.06 -1.07 9.82
CA SER A 13 -6.07 -0.95 8.77
C SER A 13 -4.67 -1.34 9.20
N ARG A 14 -3.91 -1.88 8.24
CA ARG A 14 -2.53 -2.31 8.40
C ARG A 14 -1.77 -2.01 7.12
N TRP A 15 -0.59 -1.43 7.23
CA TRP A 15 0.26 -1.20 6.06
C TRP A 15 1.73 -1.46 6.38
N LEU A 16 2.44 -1.83 5.32
CA LEU A 16 3.85 -2.18 5.34
C LEU A 16 4.59 -1.22 4.43
N LEU A 17 5.73 -0.74 4.89
CA LEU A 17 6.63 0.11 4.13
C LEU A 17 8.00 -0.56 4.06
N CYS A 18 8.44 -0.93 2.86
CA CYS A 18 9.61 -1.76 2.68
C CYS A 18 10.67 -1.07 1.83
N LYS A 19 11.93 -1.14 2.27
CA LYS A 19 13.07 -0.66 1.50
C LYS A 19 13.61 -1.68 0.49
N HIS A 20 13.34 -2.96 0.70
CA HIS A 20 13.73 -4.04 -0.21
C HIS A 20 12.95 -5.32 0.05
N GLY A 21 12.74 -6.10 -1.02
CA GLY A 21 12.08 -7.40 -0.99
C GLY A 21 10.55 -7.34 -0.83
N LEU A 22 9.83 -8.10 -1.67
CA LEU A 22 8.40 -8.35 -1.45
C LEU A 22 8.26 -9.14 -0.14
N PRO A 23 7.54 -8.63 0.87
CA PRO A 23 7.49 -9.32 2.15
C PRO A 23 6.86 -10.70 2.00
N ASN A 24 7.51 -11.71 2.60
CA ASN A 24 6.87 -13.00 2.83
C ASN A 24 5.65 -12.86 3.78
N ILE A 25 5.58 -11.76 4.53
CA ILE A 25 4.47 -11.44 5.44
C ILE A 25 3.15 -11.10 4.73
N ILE A 26 3.18 -10.89 3.40
CA ILE A 26 1.96 -10.75 2.57
C ILE A 26 1.35 -12.13 2.26
N GLY A 27 2.02 -13.24 2.64
CA GLY A 27 1.45 -14.59 2.77
C GLY A 27 0.34 -14.94 1.76
N GLU A 28 -0.82 -15.32 2.30
CA GLU A 28 -2.04 -15.66 1.55
C GLU A 28 -2.74 -14.42 0.96
N GLN A 29 -2.46 -13.20 1.47
CA GLN A 29 -3.04 -11.97 0.91
C GLN A 29 -2.59 -11.73 -0.55
N LYS A 30 -1.47 -12.33 -0.97
CA LYS A 30 -0.99 -12.31 -2.36
C LYS A 30 -2.02 -12.91 -3.33
N ASP A 31 -2.84 -13.85 -2.88
CA ASP A 31 -3.83 -14.54 -3.72
C ASP A 31 -4.99 -13.62 -4.12
N ASN A 32 -5.15 -12.48 -3.44
CA ASN A 32 -6.11 -11.44 -3.83
C ASN A 32 -5.66 -10.63 -5.05
N PHE A 33 -4.42 -10.79 -5.51
CA PHE A 33 -3.88 -10.14 -6.70
C PHE A 33 -3.72 -11.14 -7.84
N ARG A 34 -4.30 -10.86 -9.01
CA ARG A 34 -4.23 -11.76 -10.18
C ARG A 34 -2.82 -11.96 -10.71
N VAL A 35 -1.99 -10.91 -10.66
CA VAL A 35 -0.61 -10.90 -11.14
C VAL A 35 0.18 -9.99 -10.22
N ILE A 36 1.37 -10.43 -9.79
CA ILE A 36 2.33 -9.59 -9.08
C ILE A 36 3.35 -9.07 -10.08
N MET A 37 3.30 -7.77 -10.34
CA MET A 37 4.19 -7.10 -11.29
C MET A 37 4.85 -5.89 -10.61
N PRO A 38 6.18 -5.73 -10.74
CA PRO A 38 6.85 -4.56 -10.20
C PRO A 38 6.48 -3.29 -10.98
N ASN A 39 6.59 -2.14 -10.32
CA ASN A 39 6.26 -0.80 -10.82
C ASN A 39 4.81 -0.60 -11.26
N VAL A 40 3.89 -1.44 -10.77
CA VAL A 40 2.45 -1.34 -11.04
C VAL A 40 1.72 -1.21 -9.71
N LEU A 41 0.75 -0.30 -9.62
CA LEU A 41 -0.20 -0.30 -8.51
C LEU A 41 -1.15 -1.47 -8.72
N LEU A 42 -1.11 -2.42 -7.80
CA LEU A 42 -2.01 -3.55 -7.75
C LEU A 42 -3.11 -3.24 -6.74
N THR A 43 -4.35 -3.44 -7.16
CA THR A 43 -5.54 -3.30 -6.33
C THR A 43 -6.16 -4.68 -6.14
N GLY A 44 -6.68 -4.94 -4.94
CA GLY A 44 -7.28 -6.21 -4.60
C GLY A 44 -8.42 -6.02 -3.61
N VAL A 45 -9.31 -7.01 -3.58
CA VAL A 45 -10.39 -7.10 -2.60
C VAL A 45 -10.46 -8.55 -2.14
N SER A 46 -10.70 -8.77 -0.85
CA SER A 46 -10.85 -10.14 -0.32
C SER A 46 -12.07 -10.83 -0.95
N LYS A 47 -12.08 -12.16 -0.96
CA LYS A 47 -13.17 -12.96 -1.56
C LYS A 47 -14.55 -12.65 -0.98
N ASP A 48 -14.60 -12.32 0.31
CA ASP A 48 -15.81 -11.93 1.06
C ASP A 48 -16.08 -10.41 1.03
N ILE A 49 -15.24 -9.62 0.33
CA ILE A 49 -15.36 -8.16 0.17
C ILE A 49 -15.21 -7.41 1.50
N SER A 50 -14.70 -8.06 2.55
CA SER A 50 -14.47 -7.44 3.85
C SER A 50 -13.22 -6.55 3.87
N LYS A 51 -12.25 -6.76 2.98
CA LYS A 51 -10.99 -6.02 2.94
C LYS A 51 -10.62 -5.51 1.56
N VAL A 52 -10.03 -4.32 1.54
CA VAL A 52 -9.42 -3.66 0.37
C VAL A 52 -7.91 -3.71 0.51
N TYR A 53 -7.24 -4.00 -0.61
CA TYR A 53 -5.79 -4.12 -0.68
C TYR A 53 -5.20 -3.19 -1.72
N TYR A 54 -4.10 -2.54 -1.36
CA TYR A 54 -3.22 -1.86 -2.31
C TYR A 54 -1.80 -2.37 -2.18
N MET A 55 -1.13 -2.57 -3.30
CA MET A 55 0.25 -3.04 -3.32
C MET A 55 1.02 -2.35 -4.44
N PHE A 56 2.20 -1.85 -4.12
CA PHE A 56 3.16 -1.35 -5.11
C PHE A 56 4.56 -1.73 -4.66
N PHE A 57 5.35 -2.33 -5.55
CA PHE A 57 6.76 -2.62 -5.32
C PHE A 57 7.54 -2.33 -6.59
N ASN A 58 8.71 -1.69 -6.47
CA ASN A 58 9.61 -1.48 -7.61
C ASN A 58 10.40 -2.77 -7.92
N ASN A 59 11.26 -2.72 -8.94
CA ASN A 59 12.10 -3.86 -9.34
C ASN A 59 13.09 -4.33 -8.24
N ASN A 60 13.38 -3.48 -7.26
CA ASN A 60 14.26 -3.79 -6.13
C ASN A 60 13.46 -4.32 -4.91
N GLY A 61 12.14 -4.44 -5.04
CA GLY A 61 11.24 -4.83 -3.96
C GLY A 61 11.05 -3.76 -2.89
N ALA A 62 11.38 -2.51 -3.17
CA ALA A 62 11.01 -1.38 -2.32
C ALA A 62 9.59 -0.92 -2.66
N GLY A 63 8.79 -0.55 -1.66
CA GLY A 63 7.41 -0.16 -1.87
C GLY A 63 6.53 -0.33 -0.64
N PHE A 64 5.24 -0.57 -0.87
CA PHE A 64 4.25 -0.66 0.17
C PHE A 64 3.18 -1.72 -0.10
N PHE A 65 2.58 -2.20 0.99
CA PHE A 65 1.36 -3.00 0.99
C PHE A 65 0.39 -2.43 2.01
N ILE A 66 -0.89 -2.40 1.69
CA ILE A 66 -1.94 -1.84 2.53
C ILE A 66 -3.09 -2.83 2.54
N GLU A 67 -3.65 -3.04 3.73
CA GLU A 67 -4.87 -3.77 4.01
C GLU A 67 -5.78 -2.85 4.83
N ILE A 68 -7.01 -2.65 4.39
CA ILE A 68 -8.01 -1.84 5.08
C ILE A 68 -9.33 -2.61 5.07
N ASP A 69 -9.98 -2.69 6.23
CA ASP A 69 -11.35 -3.16 6.30
C ASP A 69 -12.27 -2.26 5.47
N ASN A 70 -13.02 -2.86 4.55
CA ASN A 70 -13.81 -2.18 3.53
C ASN A 70 -14.87 -1.23 4.13
N THR A 71 -15.34 -1.50 5.35
CA THR A 71 -16.23 -0.61 6.09
C THR A 71 -15.57 0.73 6.43
N TYR A 72 -14.28 0.71 6.77
CA TYR A 72 -13.52 1.91 7.14
C TYR A 72 -12.89 2.62 5.95
N PHE A 73 -12.79 1.93 4.80
CA PHE A 73 -12.23 2.52 3.57
C PHE A 73 -12.96 3.79 3.11
N ASN A 74 -14.26 3.90 3.42
CA ASN A 74 -15.06 5.07 3.06
C ASN A 74 -14.90 6.24 4.03
N PHE A 75 -14.22 6.07 5.17
CA PHE A 75 -13.99 7.15 6.12
C PHE A 75 -12.78 7.99 5.73
N VAL A 76 -13.00 9.29 5.59
CA VAL A 76 -11.97 10.26 5.16
C VAL A 76 -10.76 10.21 6.09
N ASP A 77 -10.98 10.22 7.41
CA ASP A 77 -9.90 10.21 8.40
C ASP A 77 -8.99 8.98 8.27
N CYS A 78 -9.57 7.81 7.96
CA CYS A 78 -8.81 6.58 7.77
C CYS A 78 -8.00 6.58 6.48
N LYS A 79 -8.54 7.14 5.40
CA LYS A 79 -7.81 7.34 4.14
C LYS A 79 -6.64 8.32 4.33
N GLU A 80 -6.89 9.45 4.96
CA GLU A 80 -5.90 10.51 5.17
C GLU A 80 -4.77 10.07 6.11
N LEU A 81 -5.06 9.24 7.12
CA LEU A 81 -4.03 8.63 7.98
C LEU A 81 -2.99 7.85 7.16
N ILE A 82 -3.45 6.95 6.29
CA ILE A 82 -2.59 6.08 5.50
C ILE A 82 -1.90 6.89 4.40
N LYS A 83 -2.65 7.74 3.70
CA LYS A 83 -2.13 8.65 2.67
C LYS A 83 -1.01 9.54 3.19
N GLY A 84 -1.21 10.19 4.33
CA GLY A 84 -0.21 11.07 4.94
C GLY A 84 1.08 10.33 5.29
N ASP A 85 0.97 9.12 5.83
CA ASP A 85 2.15 8.30 6.12
C ASP A 85 2.87 7.86 4.83
N LEU A 86 2.14 7.42 3.80
CA LEU A 86 2.76 7.07 2.51
C LEU A 86 3.54 8.25 1.91
N LEU A 87 2.91 9.42 1.78
CA LEU A 87 3.54 10.60 1.16
C LEU A 87 4.76 11.09 1.94
N THR A 88 4.72 10.99 3.27
CA THR A 88 5.88 11.34 4.13
C THR A 88 7.03 10.34 3.97
N ASN A 89 6.72 9.10 3.59
CA ASN A 89 7.66 7.99 3.66
C ASN A 89 8.21 7.56 2.28
N ILE A 90 7.52 7.91 1.20
CA ILE A 90 7.83 7.38 -0.13
C ILE A 90 9.21 7.78 -0.65
N ASN A 91 9.58 9.04 -0.42
CA ASN A 91 10.88 9.61 -0.78
C ASN A 91 12.06 8.91 -0.07
N ARG A 92 11.80 8.25 1.06
CA ARG A 92 12.81 7.49 1.81
C ARG A 92 12.86 6.01 1.45
N LEU A 93 11.77 5.50 0.87
CA LEU A 93 11.62 4.09 0.51
C LEU A 93 12.15 3.83 -0.91
N LEU A 94 11.95 4.78 -1.81
CA LEU A 94 12.28 4.64 -3.22
C LEU A 94 13.56 5.40 -3.59
N ASN A 95 14.23 4.91 -4.62
CA ASN A 95 15.40 5.59 -5.14
C ASN A 95 14.95 6.85 -5.92
N PRO A 96 15.77 7.90 -5.99
CA PRO A 96 15.45 9.12 -6.76
C PRO A 96 15.16 8.89 -8.25
N ASN A 97 15.63 7.76 -8.80
CA ASN A 97 15.39 7.36 -10.19
C ASN A 97 14.05 6.64 -10.39
N ASP A 98 13.40 6.20 -9.31
CA ASP A 98 12.03 5.72 -9.38
C ASP A 98 11.14 6.95 -9.64
N ASN A 99 10.10 6.83 -10.46
CA ASN A 99 9.20 7.94 -10.78
C ASN A 99 8.33 8.35 -9.57
N ILE A 100 8.95 8.93 -8.53
CA ILE A 100 8.31 9.23 -7.24
C ILE A 100 7.09 10.13 -7.43
N ARG A 101 7.18 11.15 -8.30
CA ARG A 101 6.04 12.03 -8.62
C ARG A 101 4.83 11.30 -9.19
N LEU A 102 5.06 10.26 -10.01
CA LEU A 102 3.97 9.44 -10.53
C LEU A 102 3.31 8.66 -9.38
N LEU A 103 4.10 8.19 -8.43
CA LEU A 103 3.58 7.43 -7.30
C LEU A 103 2.85 8.30 -6.28
N GLU A 104 3.35 9.52 -6.01
CA GLU A 104 2.65 10.54 -5.25
C GLU A 104 1.29 10.85 -5.90
N TYR A 105 1.26 11.06 -7.22
CA TYR A 105 0.02 11.27 -7.96
C TYR A 105 -0.95 10.08 -7.83
N ILE A 106 -0.45 8.85 -7.95
CA ILE A 106 -1.25 7.63 -7.79
C ILE A 106 -1.85 7.56 -6.38
N ILE A 107 -1.06 7.85 -5.33
CA ILE A 107 -1.55 7.84 -3.94
C ILE A 107 -2.66 8.86 -3.76
N GLU A 108 -2.45 10.10 -4.23
CA GLU A 108 -3.39 11.19 -4.05
C GLU A 108 -4.67 11.08 -4.88
N ASN A 109 -4.58 10.52 -6.09
CA ASN A 109 -5.68 10.62 -7.07
C ASN A 109 -6.30 9.28 -7.44
N VAL A 110 -5.60 8.16 -7.22
CA VAL A 110 -6.09 6.82 -7.58
C VAL A 110 -6.46 6.03 -6.32
N MET A 111 -5.57 5.97 -5.34
CA MET A 111 -5.80 5.19 -4.12
C MET A 111 -6.76 5.90 -3.16
N PHE A 112 -6.54 7.20 -2.96
CA PHE A 112 -7.28 8.02 -2.00
C PHE A 112 -7.78 9.32 -2.63
N PRO A 113 -8.66 9.25 -3.66
CA PRO A 113 -9.21 10.43 -4.29
C PRO A 113 -9.99 11.28 -3.28
N SER A 114 -9.90 12.59 -3.49
CA SER A 114 -10.66 13.63 -2.78
C SER A 114 -12.16 13.50 -2.96
#